data_AF-A0A964LJV7-F1
#
_entry.id   AF-A0A964LJV7-F1
#
_cell.length_a   1.000
_cell.length_b   1.000
_cell.length_c   1.000
_cell.angle_alpha   90.00
_cell.angle_beta   90.00
_cell.angle_gamma   90.00
#
_symmetry.space_group_name_H-M   'P 1'
#
loop_
_entity.id
_entity.type
_entity.pdbx_description
1 polymer ?
#
loop_
_entity_poly.entity_id
_entity_poly.type
_entity_poly.pdbx_seq_one_letter_code
_entity_poly.pdbx_strand_id
1 'polypeptide(L)'
;MMIQQPDRVGQYLRRRGSAPSVVKGGLKGLLDHWESLVAAVEEGYNLAFDDYLNDMDLRDTLAGALEVTDAEDRAAADKRLATLDEQFIDMTVECAPVRGEKNARENGHDPTEQWWFFRRPKNPAPDFEEELREAGLIV
;
A
#
# COMPACT_ATOMS: atom_id res chain seq x y z
N MET A 1 -36.58 -11.94 5.80
CA MET A 1 -35.86 -10.77 6.33
C MET A 1 -34.38 -11.05 6.14
N MET A 2 -33.74 -10.47 5.12
CA MET A 2 -32.29 -10.65 4.92
C MET A 2 -31.59 -9.78 5.96
N ILE A 3 -30.86 -10.41 6.87
CA ILE A 3 -29.93 -9.68 7.75
C ILE A 3 -28.80 -9.21 6.85
N GLN A 4 -28.71 -7.90 6.64
CA GLN A 4 -27.59 -7.30 5.92
C GLN A 4 -26.33 -7.57 6.75
N GLN A 5 -25.35 -8.27 6.18
CA GLN A 5 -24.09 -8.52 6.88
C GLN A 5 -23.44 -7.16 7.25
N PRO A 6 -22.85 -7.03 8.45
CA PRO A 6 -22.23 -5.77 8.87
C PRO A 6 -21.04 -5.43 7.98
N ASP A 7 -20.96 -4.19 7.51
CA ASP A 7 -19.84 -3.65 6.74
C ASP A 7 -18.57 -3.58 7.62
N ARG A 8 -17.84 -4.69 7.71
CA ARG A 8 -16.64 -4.84 8.55
C ARG A 8 -15.48 -4.01 8.03
N VAL A 9 -15.26 -4.02 6.72
CA VAL A 9 -14.19 -3.25 6.08
C VAL A 9 -14.43 -1.75 6.26
N GLY A 10 -15.64 -1.25 6.01
CA GLY A 10 -15.94 0.16 6.23
C GLY A 10 -15.82 0.58 7.70
N GLN A 11 -16.20 -0.28 8.65
CA GLN A 11 -15.97 -0.03 10.07
C GLN A 11 -14.48 0.02 10.44
N TYR A 12 -13.68 -0.90 9.90
CA TYR A 12 -12.23 -0.91 10.06
C TYR A 12 -11.61 0.39 9.54
N LEU A 13 -11.95 0.79 8.30
CA LEU A 13 -11.45 2.01 7.68
C LEU A 13 -11.82 3.26 8.47
N ARG A 14 -13.05 3.34 9.00
CA ARG A 14 -13.46 4.45 9.88
C ARG A 14 -12.68 4.49 11.18
N ARG A 15 -12.45 3.34 11.82
CA ARG A 15 -11.67 3.26 13.07
C ARG A 15 -10.20 3.64 12.85
N ARG A 16 -9.65 3.32 11.69
CA ARG A 16 -8.32 3.72 11.26
C ARG A 16 -8.21 5.23 10.96
N GLY A 17 -9.34 5.92 10.79
CA GLY A 17 -9.37 7.34 10.44
C GLY A 17 -9.21 7.60 8.93
N SER A 18 -9.45 6.60 8.08
CA SER A 18 -9.35 6.74 6.63
C SER A 18 -10.34 7.77 6.08
N ALA A 19 -9.95 8.45 5.00
CA ALA A 19 -10.78 9.46 4.36
C ALA A 19 -12.16 8.92 3.93
N PRO A 20 -13.23 9.74 3.89
CA PRO A 20 -14.56 9.28 3.49
C PRO A 20 -14.62 8.61 2.12
N SER A 21 -13.77 9.03 1.17
CA SER A 21 -13.63 8.41 -0.15
C SER A 21 -13.09 6.98 -0.07
N VAL A 22 -12.07 6.74 0.75
CA VAL A 22 -11.48 5.41 1.00
C VAL A 22 -12.52 4.50 1.67
N VAL A 23 -13.23 5.00 2.68
CA VAL A 23 -14.30 4.26 3.35
C VAL A 23 -15.41 3.88 2.36
N LYS A 24 -15.81 4.81 1.48
CA LYS A 24 -16.83 4.56 0.45
C LYS A 24 -16.37 3.53 -0.58
N GLY A 25 -15.09 3.53 -0.94
CA GLY A 25 -14.50 2.56 -1.88
C GLY A 25 -14.37 1.15 -1.30
N GLY A 26 -14.21 1.03 0.02
CA GLY A 26 -14.06 -0.25 0.71
C GLY A 26 -12.87 -1.07 0.18
N LEU A 27 -12.95 -2.39 0.31
CA LEU A 27 -11.88 -3.29 -0.13
C LEU A 27 -11.59 -3.18 -1.62
N LYS A 28 -12.64 -3.05 -2.45
CA LYS A 28 -12.48 -2.90 -3.90
C LYS A 28 -11.70 -1.63 -4.24
N GLY A 29 -12.03 -0.50 -3.61
CA GLY A 29 -11.35 0.77 -3.85
C GLY A 29 -9.87 0.74 -3.46
N LEU A 30 -9.53 0.05 -2.36
CA LEU A 30 -8.14 -0.16 -1.96
C LEU A 30 -7.36 -0.98 -2.99
N LEU A 31 -7.96 -2.07 -3.50
CA LEU A 31 -7.34 -2.89 -4.55
C LEU A 31 -7.17 -2.14 -5.87
N ASP A 32 -8.17 -1.35 -6.27
CA ASP A 32 -8.10 -0.55 -7.50
C ASP A 32 -7.01 0.53 -7.39
N HIS A 33 -6.86 1.14 -6.22
CA HIS A 33 -5.79 2.10 -5.97
C HIS A 33 -4.41 1.42 -5.99
N TRP A 34 -4.28 0.26 -5.32
CA TRP A 34 -3.02 -0.50 -5.36
C TRP A 34 -2.63 -0.89 -6.79
N GLU A 35 -3.59 -1.35 -7.60
CA GLU A 35 -3.36 -1.63 -9.03
C GLU A 35 -2.90 -0.39 -9.80
N SER A 36 -3.51 0.77 -9.53
CA SER A 36 -3.12 2.03 -10.17
C SER A 36 -1.68 2.44 -9.79
N LEU A 37 -1.28 2.23 -8.54
CA LEU A 37 0.12 2.44 -8.12
C LEU A 37 1.06 1.49 -8.86
N VAL A 38 0.74 0.20 -8.92
CA VAL A 38 1.59 -0.80 -9.57
C VAL A 38 1.84 -0.42 -11.03
N ALA A 39 0.80 0.02 -11.74
CA ALA A 39 0.93 0.56 -13.10
C ALA A 39 1.78 1.84 -13.15
N ALA A 40 1.60 2.78 -12.21
CA ALA A 40 2.42 3.99 -12.14
C ALA A 40 3.91 3.68 -11.91
N VAL A 41 4.24 2.66 -11.11
CA VAL A 41 5.62 2.20 -10.89
C VAL A 41 6.19 1.58 -12.17
N GLU A 42 5.39 0.83 -12.94
CA GLU A 42 5.78 0.29 -14.24
C GLU A 42 6.16 1.38 -15.25
N GLU A 43 5.38 2.47 -15.27
CA GLU A 43 5.57 3.59 -16.20
C GLU A 43 6.69 4.56 -15.78
N GLY A 44 7.28 4.36 -14.59
CA GLY A 44 8.24 5.27 -13.98
C GLY A 44 7.53 6.30 -13.11
N TYR A 45 7.28 5.93 -11.85
CA TYR A 45 6.52 6.70 -10.88
C TYR A 45 6.93 8.18 -10.87
N ASN A 46 5.97 9.06 -11.16
CA ASN A 46 6.20 10.48 -11.51
C ASN A 46 5.48 11.47 -10.58
N LEU A 47 4.97 10.98 -9.45
CA LEU A 47 4.43 11.82 -8.37
C LEU A 47 5.51 12.07 -7.31
N ALA A 48 5.20 12.86 -6.30
CA ALA A 48 6.15 13.20 -5.24
C ALA A 48 6.37 12.02 -4.27
N PHE A 49 7.44 12.11 -3.49
CA PHE A 49 7.80 11.17 -2.43
C PHE A 49 6.71 11.05 -1.38
N ASP A 50 6.09 12.16 -0.97
CA ASP A 50 4.95 12.13 -0.05
C ASP A 50 3.75 11.35 -0.63
N ASP A 51 3.51 11.41 -1.95
CA ASP A 51 2.48 10.60 -2.60
C ASP A 51 2.83 9.11 -2.52
N TYR A 52 4.10 8.77 -2.78
CA TYR A 52 4.57 7.38 -2.66
C TYR A 52 4.43 6.85 -1.23
N LEU A 53 4.72 7.68 -0.22
CA LEU A 53 4.51 7.33 1.19
C LEU A 53 3.03 7.08 1.51
N ASN A 54 2.12 7.85 0.92
CA ASN A 54 0.68 7.65 1.06
C ASN A 54 0.24 6.32 0.42
N ASP A 55 0.83 5.95 -0.72
CA ASP A 55 0.53 4.69 -1.39
C ASP A 55 1.02 3.47 -0.59
N MET A 56 2.16 3.58 0.09
CA MET A 56 2.61 2.54 1.03
C MET A 56 1.68 2.41 2.24
N ASP A 57 1.15 3.52 2.77
CA ASP A 57 0.13 3.48 3.84
C ASP A 57 -1.19 2.88 3.35
N LEU A 58 -1.53 3.08 2.07
CA LEU A 58 -2.69 2.46 1.45
C LEU A 58 -2.49 0.94 1.36
N ARG A 59 -1.29 0.46 1.03
CA ARG A 59 -0.99 -0.97 1.03
C ARG A 59 -1.06 -1.60 2.43
N ASP A 60 -0.64 -0.87 3.47
CA ASP A 60 -0.83 -1.29 4.87
C ASP A 60 -2.31 -1.28 5.27
N THR A 61 -3.06 -0.28 4.82
CA THR A 61 -4.52 -0.20 5.03
C THR A 61 -5.24 -1.38 4.37
N LEU A 62 -4.82 -1.76 3.17
CA LEU A 62 -5.34 -2.94 2.46
C LEU A 62 -5.04 -4.23 3.22
N ALA A 63 -3.82 -4.40 3.76
CA ALA A 63 -3.47 -5.57 4.58
C ALA A 63 -4.44 -5.73 5.76
N GLY A 64 -4.65 -4.69 6.56
CA GLY A 64 -5.56 -4.78 7.70
C GLY A 64 -7.04 -4.87 7.30
N ALA A 65 -7.44 -4.34 6.14
CA ALA A 65 -8.79 -4.53 5.62
C ALA A 65 -9.08 -6.01 5.26
N LEU A 66 -8.09 -6.74 4.75
CA LEU A 66 -8.23 -8.17 4.43
C LEU A 66 -8.41 -9.02 5.69
N GLU A 67 -7.78 -8.65 6.81
CA GLU A 67 -7.91 -9.37 8.09
C GLU A 67 -9.33 -9.32 8.67
N VAL A 68 -10.13 -8.32 8.31
CA VAL A 68 -11.53 -8.21 8.74
C VAL A 68 -12.54 -8.64 7.66
N THR A 69 -12.06 -9.01 6.47
CA THR A 69 -12.89 -9.43 5.34
C THR A 69 -13.31 -10.90 5.52
N ASP A 70 -14.56 -11.21 5.21
CA ASP A 70 -15.07 -12.59 5.29
C ASP A 70 -14.39 -13.50 4.26
N ALA A 71 -14.20 -14.77 4.61
CA ALA A 71 -13.39 -15.71 3.82
C ALA A 71 -13.87 -15.89 2.36
N GLU A 72 -15.18 -15.78 2.12
CA GLU A 72 -15.78 -15.90 0.79
C GLU A 72 -15.34 -14.76 -0.13
N ASP A 73 -15.37 -13.52 0.36
CA ASP A 73 -14.95 -12.33 -0.38
C ASP A 73 -13.41 -12.18 -0.42
N ARG A 74 -12.72 -12.69 0.60
CA ARG A 74 -11.26 -12.59 0.74
C ARG A 74 -10.51 -13.36 -0.34
N ALA A 75 -10.98 -14.55 -0.74
CA ALA A 75 -10.24 -15.41 -1.67
C ALA A 75 -9.94 -14.74 -3.03
N ALA A 76 -10.92 -14.01 -3.59
CA ALA A 76 -10.73 -13.29 -4.85
C ALA A 76 -9.81 -12.07 -4.67
N ALA A 77 -9.93 -11.38 -3.53
CA ALA A 77 -9.08 -10.24 -3.19
C ALA A 77 -7.63 -10.66 -2.98
N ASP A 78 -7.37 -11.74 -2.24
CA ASP A 78 -6.03 -12.29 -2.00
C ASP A 78 -5.35 -12.69 -3.31
N LYS A 79 -6.08 -13.35 -4.22
CA LYS A 79 -5.53 -13.73 -5.54
C LYS A 79 -5.13 -12.49 -6.37
N ARG A 80 -6.00 -11.48 -6.41
CA ARG A 80 -5.71 -10.22 -7.13
C ARG A 80 -4.52 -9.51 -6.50
N LEU A 81 -4.51 -9.40 -5.17
CA LEU A 81 -3.44 -8.74 -4.43
C LEU A 81 -2.09 -9.45 -4.63
N ALA A 82 -2.04 -10.78 -4.55
CA ALA A 82 -0.81 -11.53 -4.76
C ALA A 82 -0.19 -11.25 -6.14
N THR A 83 -1.02 -11.17 -7.19
CA THR A 83 -0.55 -10.82 -8.54
C THR A 83 0.05 -9.40 -8.58
N LEU A 84 -0.63 -8.43 -7.95
CA LEU A 84 -0.16 -7.05 -7.90
C LEU A 84 1.11 -6.89 -7.07
N ASP A 85 1.20 -7.60 -5.95
CA ASP A 85 2.37 -7.60 -5.08
C ASP A 85 3.58 -8.22 -5.79
N GLU A 86 3.40 -9.33 -6.50
CA GLU A 86 4.46 -9.94 -7.32
C GLU A 86 5.00 -8.97 -8.37
N GLN A 87 4.10 -8.27 -9.08
CA GLN A 87 4.48 -7.24 -10.06
C GLN A 87 5.23 -6.09 -9.39
N PHE A 88 4.70 -5.54 -8.29
CA PHE A 88 5.36 -4.46 -7.55
C PHE A 88 6.76 -4.87 -7.08
N ILE A 89 6.90 -6.06 -6.51
CA ILE A 89 8.19 -6.61 -6.06
C ILE A 89 9.17 -6.71 -7.22
N ASP A 90 8.74 -7.17 -8.39
CA ASP A 90 9.58 -7.25 -9.58
C ASP A 90 9.99 -5.87 -10.12
N MET A 91 9.23 -4.81 -9.87
CA MET A 91 9.56 -3.46 -10.33
C MET A 91 10.27 -2.59 -9.28
N THR A 92 10.47 -3.13 -8.08
CA THR A 92 11.08 -2.42 -6.96
C THR A 92 12.31 -3.14 -6.41
N VAL A 93 13.12 -2.45 -5.62
CA VAL A 93 14.26 -3.01 -4.89
C VAL A 93 14.13 -2.70 -3.41
N GLU A 94 14.73 -3.57 -2.59
CA GLU A 94 14.82 -3.34 -1.15
C GLU A 94 15.65 -2.09 -0.84
N CYS A 95 15.23 -1.36 0.18
CA CYS A 95 15.92 -0.18 0.69
C CYS A 95 15.71 -0.03 2.20
N ALA A 96 16.31 1.01 2.79
CA ALA A 96 15.96 1.44 4.13
C ALA A 96 14.46 1.81 4.22
N PRO A 97 13.84 1.83 5.40
CA PRO A 97 12.42 2.14 5.53
C PRO A 97 12.09 3.49 4.91
N VAL A 98 11.11 3.55 4.03
CA VAL A 98 10.76 4.77 3.27
C VAL A 98 10.22 5.89 4.17
N ARG A 99 9.64 5.54 5.33
CA ARG A 99 9.25 6.50 6.38
C ARG A 99 10.37 6.79 7.40
N GLY A 100 11.56 6.22 7.18
CA GLY A 100 12.73 6.32 8.04
C GLY A 100 12.75 5.35 9.22
N GLU A 101 13.97 5.06 9.70
CA GLU A 101 14.26 4.11 10.78
C GLU A 101 13.51 4.40 12.09
N LYS A 102 13.39 5.68 12.45
CA LYS A 102 12.68 6.09 13.67
C LYS A 102 11.21 5.69 13.59
N ASN A 103 10.54 5.95 12.46
CA ASN A 103 9.14 5.62 12.26
C ASN A 103 8.93 4.10 12.25
N ALA A 104 9.78 3.36 11.53
CA ALA A 104 9.71 1.90 11.50
C ALA A 104 9.83 1.30 12.91
N ARG A 105 10.79 1.78 13.72
CA ARG A 105 10.95 1.32 15.11
C ARG A 105 9.76 1.68 16.01
N GLU A 106 9.24 2.89 15.91
CA GLU A 106 8.13 3.36 16.75
C GLU A 106 6.81 2.65 16.46
N ASN A 107 6.59 2.23 15.21
CA ASN A 107 5.40 1.50 14.77
C ASN A 107 5.60 -0.02 14.72
N GLY A 108 6.82 -0.50 15.01
CA GLY A 108 7.14 -1.93 14.97
C GLY A 108 7.04 -2.53 13.57
N HIS A 109 7.38 -1.78 12.53
CA HIS A 109 7.31 -2.27 11.15
C HIS A 109 8.31 -3.40 10.93
N ASP A 110 7.80 -4.56 10.51
CA ASP A 110 8.60 -5.74 10.20
C ASP A 110 8.83 -5.83 8.68
N PRO A 111 10.08 -5.92 8.18
CA PRO A 111 10.36 -5.96 6.74
C PRO A 111 9.87 -7.24 6.05
N THR A 112 9.49 -8.27 6.78
CA THR A 112 8.89 -9.50 6.24
C THR A 112 7.37 -9.40 6.12
N GLU A 113 6.71 -8.76 7.08
CA GLU A 113 5.24 -8.60 7.07
C GLU A 113 4.77 -7.35 6.34
N GLN A 114 5.55 -6.26 6.44
CA GLN A 114 5.26 -4.93 5.91
C GLN A 114 6.33 -4.48 4.93
N TRP A 115 6.79 -5.43 4.11
CA TRP A 115 7.87 -5.28 3.14
C TRP A 115 7.68 -4.06 2.21
N TRP A 116 6.46 -3.59 1.95
CA TRP A 116 6.19 -2.44 1.10
C TRP A 116 6.86 -1.17 1.63
N PHE A 117 6.98 -0.99 2.95
CA PHE A 117 7.72 0.15 3.53
C PHE A 117 9.23 0.07 3.35
N PHE A 118 9.75 -1.03 2.82
CA PHE A 118 11.19 -1.29 2.65
C PHE A 118 11.54 -1.46 1.19
N ARG A 119 10.73 -0.89 0.29
CA ARG A 119 10.95 -0.96 -1.16
C ARG A 119 10.82 0.40 -1.80
N ARG A 120 11.61 0.60 -2.86
CA ARG A 120 11.54 1.76 -3.76
C ARG A 120 11.53 1.30 -5.22
N PRO A 121 10.99 2.09 -6.15
CA PRO A 121 11.06 1.80 -7.59
C PRO A 121 12.50 1.56 -8.08
N LYS A 122 12.66 0.59 -9.00
CA LYS A 122 13.92 0.33 -9.72
C LYS A 122 14.28 1.48 -10.65
N ASN A 123 13.28 1.99 -11.37
CA ASN A 123 13.42 3.01 -12.40
C ASN A 123 12.51 4.21 -12.08
N PRO A 124 12.85 5.03 -11.07
CA PRO A 124 12.09 6.23 -10.74
C PRO A 124 12.16 7.28 -11.87
N ALA A 125 11.15 8.14 -11.99
CA ALA A 125 11.28 9.35 -12.81
C ALA A 125 12.35 10.29 -12.22
N PRO A 126 13.00 11.17 -13.02
CA PRO A 126 14.12 11.99 -12.54
C PRO A 126 13.83 12.82 -11.27
N ASP A 127 12.67 13.46 -11.21
CA ASP A 127 12.28 14.29 -10.05
C ASP A 127 12.09 13.41 -8.80
N PHE A 128 11.44 12.26 -8.93
CA PHE A 128 11.26 11.31 -7.84
C PHE A 128 12.60 10.65 -7.42
N GLU A 129 13.52 10.43 -8.36
CA GLU A 129 14.88 9.97 -8.06
C GLU A 129 15.63 10.98 -7.17
N GLU A 130 15.53 12.27 -7.46
CA GLU A 130 16.13 13.32 -6.62
C GLU A 130 15.56 13.27 -5.19
N GLU A 131 14.25 13.16 -5.03
CA GLU A 131 13.61 13.06 -3.72
C GLU A 131 14.01 11.78 -2.96
N LEU A 132 14.18 10.65 -3.63
CA LEU A 132 14.73 9.42 -3.03
C LEU A 132 16.17 9.63 -2.53
N ARG A 133 16.97 10.43 -3.22
CA ARG A 133 18.35 10.77 -2.81
C ARG A 133 18.35 11.70 -1.60
N GLU A 134 17.47 12.70 -1.58
CA GLU A 134 17.26 13.59 -0.43
C GLU A 134 16.80 12.82 0.81
N ALA A 135 15.96 11.80 0.62
CA ALA A 135 15.52 10.88 1.66
C ALA A 135 16.61 9.87 2.10
N GLY A 136 17.75 9.82 1.40
CA GLY A 136 18.85 8.89 1.71
C GLY A 136 18.58 7.43 1.33
N LEU A 137 17.64 7.19 0.42
CA LEU A 137 17.25 5.84 -0.03
C LEU A 137 18.05 5.35 -1.25
N ILE A 138 18.76 6.27 -1.90
CA ILE A 138 19.72 6.00 -2.98
C ILE A 138 20.98 6.87 -2.81
N VAL A 139 22.09 6.39 -3.37
CA VAL A 139 23.41 7.07 -3.36
C VAL A 139 23.62 7.79 -4.68
#